data_AF-A0A7V9WKP6-F1
#
_entry.id   AF-A0A7V9WKP6-F1
#
_cell.length_a   1.000
_cell.length_b   1.000
_cell.length_c   1.000
_cell.angle_alpha   90.00
_cell.angle_beta   90.00
_cell.angle_gamma   90.00
#
_symmetry.space_group_name_H-M   'P 1'
#
loop_
_entity.id
_entity.type
_entity.pdbx_description
1 polymer ?
#
loop_
_entity_poly.entity_id
_entity_poly.type
_entity_poly.pdbx_seq_one_letter_code
_entity_poly.pdbx_strand_id
1 'polypeptide(L)'
;ALLYGVLGRLTAALGGLPPFNLWLRTAPRGAEIFCWRIDLLPRLAQPAGLELGAGVELCAFAPERAAAALRAAIEARGFATGGESPNCTQ
;
A
#
# COMPACT_ATOMS: atom_id res chain seq x y z
N ALA A 1 -2.27 13.99 -1.69
CA ALA A 1 -2.97 13.51 -0.48
C ALA A 1 -3.20 11.99 -0.47
N LEU A 2 -3.81 11.38 -1.52
CA LEU A 2 -4.17 9.96 -1.51
C LEU A 2 -2.99 8.99 -1.35
N LEU A 3 -1.93 9.13 -2.16
CA LEU A 3 -0.75 8.24 -2.10
C LEU A 3 -0.09 8.28 -0.72
N TYR A 4 0.14 9.48 -0.18
CA TYR A 4 0.68 9.65 1.17
C TYR A 4 -0.20 8.95 2.22
N GLY A 5 -1.53 9.08 2.12
CA GLY A 5 -2.46 8.38 3.01
C GLY A 5 -2.37 6.85 2.91
N VAL A 6 -2.18 6.30 1.70
CA VAL A 6 -1.97 4.86 1.49
C VAL A 6 -0.66 4.39 2.12
N LEU A 7 0.43 5.14 1.93
CA LEU A 7 1.73 4.82 2.55
C LEU A 7 1.63 4.82 4.07
N GLY A 8 0.95 5.81 4.65
CA GLY A 8 0.66 5.79 6.09
C GLY A 8 -0.10 4.52 6.50
N ARG A 9 -1.15 4.10 5.79
CA ARG A 9 -1.93 2.88 6.08
C ARG A 9 -1.05 1.64 6.08
N LEU A 10 -0.15 1.54 5.13
CA LEU A 10 0.85 0.47 5.08
C LEU A 10 1.77 0.51 6.30
N THR A 11 2.30 1.68 6.66
CA THR A 11 3.15 1.85 7.85
C THR A 11 2.44 1.38 9.12
N ALA A 12 1.19 1.80 9.32
CA ALA A 12 0.43 1.44 10.51
C ALA A 12 0.06 -0.05 10.54
N ALA A 13 -0.35 -0.62 9.41
CA ALA A 13 -0.77 -2.03 9.34
C ALA A 13 0.39 -3.02 9.45
N LEU A 14 1.61 -2.62 9.04
CA LEU A 14 2.79 -3.48 8.98
C LEU A 14 3.84 -3.16 10.07
N GLY A 15 3.57 -2.20 10.96
CA GLY A 15 4.51 -1.78 12.02
C GLY A 15 5.72 -0.97 11.52
N GLY A 16 5.70 -0.51 10.28
CA GLY A 16 6.78 0.19 9.61
C GLY A 16 6.52 0.28 8.11
N LEU A 17 7.23 1.18 7.40
CA LEU A 17 7.11 1.25 5.94
C LEU A 17 8.08 0.24 5.30
N PRO A 18 7.60 -0.88 4.74
CA PRO A 18 8.48 -1.84 4.08
C PRO A 18 9.05 -1.23 2.79
N PRO A 19 10.18 -1.77 2.27
CA PRO A 19 10.57 -1.51 0.89
C PRO A 19 9.41 -1.88 -0.05
N PHE A 20 9.11 -1.02 -1.01
CA PHE A 20 8.05 -1.25 -1.97
C PHE A 20 8.48 -0.82 -3.37
N ASN A 21 7.83 -1.39 -4.38
CA ASN A 21 7.88 -0.91 -5.75
C ASN A 21 6.58 -0.19 -6.09
N LEU A 22 6.66 0.80 -6.98
CA LEU A 22 5.52 1.57 -7.47
C LEU A 22 5.59 1.68 -8.98
N TRP A 23 4.48 1.38 -9.66
CA TRP A 23 4.36 1.51 -11.11
C TRP A 23 3.15 2.37 -11.48
N LEU A 24 3.35 3.29 -12.42
CA LEU A 24 2.25 3.99 -13.09
C LEU A 24 1.87 3.22 -14.36
N ARG A 25 0.66 2.66 -14.36
CA ARG A 25 0.04 2.05 -15.55
C ARG A 25 -0.71 3.15 -16.28
N THR A 26 -0.21 3.53 -17.45
CA THR A 26 -0.81 4.54 -18.32
C THR A 26 -1.16 3.94 -19.68
N ALA A 27 -2.00 4.65 -20.43
CA ALA A 27 -2.51 4.20 -21.71
C ALA A 27 -1.35 4.04 -22.72
N PRO A 28 -1.28 2.90 -23.43
CA PRO A 28 -0.46 2.80 -24.62
C PRO A 28 -0.86 3.87 -25.65
N ARG A 29 0.08 4.28 -26.50
CA ARG A 29 -0.20 5.29 -27.53
C ARG A 29 -1.29 4.77 -28.48
N GLY A 30 -2.34 5.57 -28.67
CA GLY A 30 -3.47 5.24 -29.56
C GLY A 30 -4.56 4.38 -28.91
N ALA A 31 -4.49 4.11 -27.60
CA ALA A 31 -5.58 3.44 -26.90
C ALA A 31 -6.75 4.40 -26.66
N GLU A 32 -7.94 4.05 -27.16
CA GLU A 32 -9.18 4.82 -26.94
C GLU A 32 -9.82 4.54 -25.57
N ILE A 33 -9.59 3.34 -25.03
CA ILE A 33 -10.14 2.90 -23.74
C ILE A 33 -9.01 2.41 -22.85
N PHE A 34 -8.76 3.12 -21.75
CA PHE A 34 -7.79 2.72 -20.74
C PHE A 34 -8.12 3.36 -19.39
N CYS A 35 -8.02 2.59 -18.31
CA CYS A 35 -8.12 3.12 -16.94
C CYS A 35 -6.73 3.16 -16.32
N TRP A 36 -6.19 4.37 -16.17
CA TRP A 36 -4.89 4.55 -15.53
C TRP A 36 -4.96 4.16 -14.06
N ARG A 37 -3.86 3.61 -13.55
CA ARG A 37 -3.75 3.21 -12.15
C ARG A 37 -2.31 3.24 -11.68
N ILE A 38 -2.14 3.39 -10.38
CA ILE A 38 -0.85 3.23 -9.71
C ILE A 38 -0.91 1.89 -8.96
N ASP A 39 0.02 1.00 -9.30
CA ASP A 39 0.21 -0.26 -8.57
C ASP A 39 1.33 -0.08 -7.56
N LEU A 40 1.06 -0.43 -6.30
CA LEU A 40 2.03 -0.40 -5.21
C LEU A 40 2.19 -1.81 -4.65
N LEU A 41 3.43 -2.31 -4.63
CA LEU A 41 3.76 -3.65 -4.16
C LEU A 41 4.77 -3.59 -3.01
N PRO A 42 4.33 -3.75 -1.75
CA PRO A 42 5.22 -3.95 -0.61
C PRO A 42 5.97 -5.28 -0.73
N ARG A 43 7.29 -5.29 -0.50
CA ARG A 43 8.09 -6.53 -0.53
C ARG A 43 8.04 -7.24 0.81
N LEU A 44 7.00 -8.06 0.99
CA LEU A 44 6.75 -8.82 2.22
C LEU A 44 7.30 -10.25 2.21
N ALA A 45 7.58 -10.79 1.02
CA ALA A 45 8.16 -12.09 0.81
C ALA A 45 9.18 -12.03 -0.33
N GLN A 46 10.07 -13.02 -0.39
CA GLN A 46 10.97 -13.23 -1.53
C GLN A 46 10.33 -14.24 -2.48
N PRO A 47 10.37 -14.01 -3.81
CA PRO A 47 9.90 -14.99 -4.78
C PRO A 47 10.77 -16.25 -4.73
N ALA A 48 10.16 -17.42 -4.88
CA ALA A 48 10.82 -18.70 -4.85
C ALA A 48 10.78 -19.37 -6.24
N GLY A 49 11.14 -20.66 -6.31
CA GLY A 49 11.23 -21.39 -7.57
C GLY A 49 9.91 -21.50 -8.34
N LEU A 50 8.76 -21.46 -7.64
CA LEU A 50 7.46 -21.48 -8.30
C LEU A 50 7.21 -20.16 -9.05
N GLU A 51 7.38 -19.03 -8.38
CA GLU A 51 7.13 -17.71 -8.94
C GLU A 51 8.10 -17.41 -10.08
N LEU A 52 9.37 -17.75 -9.89
CA LEU A 52 10.41 -17.54 -10.88
C LEU A 52 10.34 -18.52 -12.06
N GLY A 53 9.98 -19.78 -11.80
CA GLY A 53 10.00 -20.85 -12.80
C GLY A 53 8.72 -20.96 -13.63
N ALA A 54 7.56 -20.72 -13.03
CA ALA A 54 6.26 -20.85 -13.69
C ALA A 54 5.62 -19.49 -14.05
N GLY A 55 6.16 -18.37 -13.56
CA GLY A 55 5.63 -17.03 -13.85
C GLY A 55 4.27 -16.76 -13.20
N VAL A 56 3.95 -17.46 -12.10
CA VAL A 56 2.71 -17.28 -11.33
C VAL A 56 3.03 -16.69 -9.95
N GLU A 57 2.22 -15.76 -9.47
CA GLU A 57 2.41 -15.16 -8.14
C GLU A 57 1.56 -15.87 -7.10
N LEU A 58 2.15 -16.21 -5.94
CA LEU A 58 1.43 -16.78 -4.82
C LEU A 58 1.15 -15.71 -3.76
N CYS A 59 -0.12 -15.36 -3.55
CA CYS A 59 -0.53 -14.46 -2.48
C CYS A 59 -1.28 -15.23 -1.38
N ALA A 60 -0.60 -15.47 -0.26
CA ALA A 60 -1.20 -16.13 0.91
C ALA A 60 -2.18 -15.22 1.69
N PHE A 61 -2.23 -13.93 1.35
CA PHE A 61 -3.03 -12.94 2.06
C PHE A 61 -4.19 -12.45 1.17
N ALA A 62 -5.39 -12.95 1.47
CA ALA A 62 -6.59 -12.65 0.69
C ALA A 62 -6.85 -11.13 0.57
N PRO A 63 -7.28 -10.64 -0.60
CA PRO A 63 -7.46 -9.22 -0.85
C PRO A 63 -8.53 -8.57 0.05
N GLU A 64 -9.56 -9.32 0.44
CA GLU A 64 -10.62 -8.87 1.36
C GLU A 64 -10.06 -8.58 2.75
N ARG A 65 -9.18 -9.48 3.22
CA ARG A 65 -8.47 -9.33 4.50
C ARG A 65 -7.51 -8.14 4.45
N ALA A 66 -6.79 -7.98 3.34
CA ALA A 66 -5.92 -6.82 3.15
C ALA A 66 -6.68 -5.49 3.16
N ALA A 67 -7.81 -5.43 2.45
CA ALA A 67 -8.63 -4.24 2.42
C ALA A 67 -9.22 -3.90 3.80
N ALA A 68 -9.65 -4.92 4.57
CA ALA A 68 -10.12 -4.74 5.94
C ALA A 68 -9.02 -4.21 6.87
N ALA A 69 -7.81 -4.79 6.82
CA ALA A 69 -6.67 -4.34 7.62
C ALA A 69 -6.28 -2.88 7.30
N LEU A 70 -6.24 -2.51 6.02
CA LEU A 70 -5.93 -1.15 5.59
C LEU A 70 -7.01 -0.14 6.01
N ARG A 71 -8.29 -0.54 6.04
CA ARG A 71 -9.39 0.31 6.53
C ARG A 71 -9.32 0.50 8.04
N ALA A 72 -9.10 -0.57 8.81
CA ALA A 72 -8.92 -0.47 10.26
C ALA A 72 -7.72 0.44 10.64
N ALA A 73 -6.64 0.42 9.85
CA ALA A 73 -5.49 1.31 10.01
C ALA A 73 -5.76 2.79 9.69
N ILE A 74 -6.92 3.13 9.10
CA ILE A 74 -7.40 4.51 8.94
C ILE A 74 -8.02 4.97 10.25
N GLU A 75 -8.92 4.15 10.80
CA GLU A 75 -9.69 4.45 12.01
C GLU A 75 -8.75 4.63 13.20
N ALA A 76 -7.76 3.74 13.36
CA ALA A 76 -6.74 3.85 14.41
C ALA A 76 -5.94 5.16 14.32
N ARG A 77 -5.74 5.71 13.12
CA ARG A 77 -5.07 7.02 12.93
C ARG A 77 -6.01 8.19 13.14
N GLY A 78 -7.30 8.05 12.85
CA GLY A 78 -8.33 9.05 13.14
C GLY A 78 -8.42 9.36 14.64
N PHE A 79 -8.24 8.36 15.49
CA PHE A 79 -8.13 8.54 16.95
C PHE A 79 -6.83 9.20 17.42
N ALA A 80 -5.74 9.09 16.66
CA ALA A 80 -4.46 9.71 17.00
C ALA A 80 -4.37 11.22 16.68
N THR A 81 -5.41 11.80 16.06
CA THR A 81 -5.43 13.24 15.71
C THR A 81 -6.03 14.12 16.83
N GLY A 82 -6.32 13.54 18.01
CA GLY A 82 -6.81 14.27 19.19
C GLY A 82 -5.75 14.60 20.26
N GLY A 83 -4.47 14.35 19.99
CA GLY A 83 -3.39 14.71 20.91
C GLY A 83 -2.92 16.14 20.68
N GLU A 84 -3.31 17.06 21.57
CA GLU A 84 -2.67 18.36 21.76
C GLU A 84 -1.14 18.23 21.68
N SER A 85 -0.50 19.02 20.82
CA SER A 85 0.93 19.31 20.96
C SER A 85 1.07 20.32 22.09
N PRO A 86 1.72 20.01 23.23
CA PRO A 86 2.17 21.05 24.11
C PRO A 86 3.31 21.77 23.40
N ASN A 87 3.00 22.99 22.98
CA ASN A 87 3.91 24.13 22.92
C ASN A 87 5.41 23.81 23.07
N CYS A 88 6.17 23.98 22.00
CA CYS A 88 7.60 24.29 22.10
C CYS A 88 7.92 25.46 21.19
N THR A 89 7.34 26.62 21.52
CA THR A 89 8.08 27.88 21.47
C THR A 89 8.54 28.17 22.89
N GLN A 90 9.75 27.69 23.21
CA GLN A 90 10.78 28.36 24.00
C GLN A 90 12.13 27.68 23.71
#